data_AF-A0A520C3A2-F1
#
_entry.id   AF-A0A520C3A2-F1
#
_cell.length_a   1.000
_cell.length_b   1.000
_cell.length_c   1.000
_cell.angle_alpha   90.00
_cell.angle_beta   90.00
_cell.angle_gamma   90.00
#
_symmetry.space_group_name_H-M   'P 1'
#
loop_
_entity.id
_entity.type
_entity.pdbx_description
1 polymer ?
#
loop_
_entity_poly.entity_id
_entity_poly.type
_entity_poly.pdbx_seq_one_letter_code
_entity_poly.pdbx_strand_id
1 'polypeptide(L)'
;MKRILLPLALVIAFSAQAQVTNNTKAKVDPKNNKVANPVVEKPKAKLMSRDELRACMDQQDANSKEAAAIKEEQASYKANAEKIKAEKAGVEAGETALAKQVGEVRAEKEAILAAHAALTAEAPKLEKAEFKARSEAYQTRTNAFNASFEAVKVADAEQAARRKAFGDKIDALEAQFKAIEDRTEKHFDSNDKWKAECQNKAYDENDEKAIRKEKAAAGK
;
A
#
# COMPACT_ATOMS: atom_id res chain seq x y z
N MET A 1 -17.01 -11.09 9.27
CA MET A 1 -16.05 -11.89 8.47
C MET A 1 -14.64 -11.58 8.95
N LYS A 2 -13.95 -12.54 9.57
CA LYS A 2 -12.59 -12.37 10.11
C LYS A 2 -11.59 -12.44 8.96
N ARG A 3 -10.99 -11.32 8.58
CA ARG A 3 -9.89 -11.28 7.61
C ARG A 3 -8.58 -11.46 8.37
N ILE A 4 -7.97 -12.61 8.15
CA ILE A 4 -6.68 -13.02 8.70
C ILE A 4 -5.61 -12.16 8.03
N LEU A 5 -4.85 -11.42 8.84
CA LEU A 5 -3.65 -10.68 8.44
C LEU A 5 -2.60 -11.69 7.96
N LEU A 6 -2.21 -11.62 6.68
CA LEU A 6 -1.05 -12.36 6.17
C LEU A 6 0.25 -11.64 6.58
N PRO A 7 1.27 -12.37 7.06
CA PRO A 7 2.55 -11.80 7.45
C PRO A 7 3.42 -11.51 6.23
N LEU A 8 3.84 -10.24 6.13
CA LEU A 8 4.74 -9.72 5.10
C LEU A 8 6.19 -10.07 5.46
N ALA A 9 6.73 -11.15 4.91
CA ALA A 9 8.15 -11.49 5.04
C ALA A 9 8.65 -12.27 3.82
N LEU A 10 9.25 -11.57 2.86
CA LEU A 10 10.38 -12.12 2.11
C LEU A 10 11.31 -11.01 1.63
N VAL A 11 12.41 -10.86 2.35
CA VAL A 11 13.58 -10.04 1.99
C VAL A 11 14.40 -10.84 0.97
N ILE A 12 14.50 -10.35 -0.27
CA ILE A 12 15.42 -10.93 -1.26
C ILE A 12 16.78 -10.26 -1.07
N ALA A 13 17.72 -11.01 -0.49
CA ALA A 13 19.13 -10.66 -0.45
C ALA A 13 19.77 -10.93 -1.82
N PHE A 14 20.30 -9.89 -2.46
CA PHE A 14 21.21 -10.04 -3.60
C PHE A 14 22.64 -10.22 -3.07
N SER A 15 23.23 -11.38 -3.32
CA SER A 15 24.69 -11.58 -3.22
C SER A 15 25.26 -11.82 -4.62
N ALA A 16 26.00 -10.83 -5.09
CA ALA A 16 26.90 -10.93 -6.23
C ALA A 16 28.08 -11.84 -5.90
N GLN A 17 28.49 -12.68 -6.87
CA GLN A 17 29.90 -13.04 -7.13
C GLN A 17 29.99 -13.94 -8.37
N ALA A 18 30.39 -13.36 -9.49
CA ALA A 18 30.96 -14.11 -10.60
C ALA A 18 32.49 -14.12 -10.43
N GLN A 19 33.09 -15.29 -10.21
CA GLN A 19 34.54 -15.49 -10.32
C GLN A 19 34.81 -16.42 -11.50
N VAL A 20 35.26 -15.84 -12.62
CA VAL A 20 35.92 -16.57 -13.70
C VAL A 20 37.34 -16.87 -13.22
N THR A 21 37.63 -18.12 -12.88
CA THR A 21 38.99 -18.57 -12.57
C THR A 21 39.68 -19.00 -13.87
N ASN A 22 40.53 -18.14 -14.42
CA ASN A 22 41.45 -18.54 -15.48
C ASN A 22 42.64 -19.28 -14.84
N ASN A 23 42.78 -20.56 -15.15
CA ASN A 23 43.88 -21.41 -14.69
C ASN A 23 45.16 -21.06 -15.47
N THR A 24 46.12 -20.38 -14.83
CA THR A 24 47.36 -19.86 -15.44
C THR A 24 48.54 -20.84 -15.38
N LYS A 25 48.30 -22.16 -15.24
CA LYS A 25 49.40 -23.14 -15.21
C LYS A 25 49.11 -24.38 -16.07
N ALA A 26 49.23 -24.22 -17.39
CA ALA A 26 49.56 -25.33 -18.29
C ALA A 26 50.93 -25.04 -18.91
N LYS A 27 51.96 -25.75 -18.42
CA LYS A 27 53.32 -25.71 -18.93
C LYS A 27 53.37 -26.64 -20.15
N VAL A 28 53.73 -26.12 -21.32
CA VAL A 28 53.90 -26.93 -22.54
C VAL A 28 55.33 -26.71 -23.07
N ASP A 29 56.06 -27.81 -23.22
CA ASP A 29 57.45 -27.89 -23.65
C ASP A 29 57.64 -27.43 -25.12
N PRO A 30 58.71 -26.69 -25.47
CA PRO A 30 58.89 -26.14 -26.80
C PRO A 30 59.83 -27.02 -27.63
N LYS A 31 59.31 -28.08 -28.28
CA LYS A 31 59.98 -28.73 -29.41
C LYS A 31 59.01 -29.62 -30.18
N ASN A 32 58.96 -29.40 -31.50
CA ASN A 32 58.13 -30.09 -32.50
C ASN A 32 56.62 -29.83 -32.44
N ASN A 33 56.14 -28.89 -33.26
CA ASN A 33 55.49 -29.28 -34.53
C ASN A 33 55.24 -28.04 -35.41
N LYS A 34 55.92 -27.96 -36.56
CA LYS A 34 55.45 -27.14 -37.69
C LYS A 34 54.32 -27.91 -38.35
N VAL A 35 53.09 -27.65 -37.92
CA VAL A 35 51.90 -27.89 -38.74
C VAL A 35 51.11 -26.60 -38.66
N ALA A 36 51.09 -25.86 -39.76
CA ALA A 36 50.17 -24.73 -39.91
C ALA A 36 48.76 -25.33 -39.90
N ASN A 37 48.11 -25.34 -38.74
CA ASN A 37 46.68 -25.50 -38.68
C ASN A 37 46.08 -24.39 -39.55
N PRO A 38 45.11 -24.70 -40.43
CA PRO A 38 44.37 -23.64 -41.11
C PRO A 38 43.84 -22.70 -40.03
N VAL A 39 44.06 -21.40 -40.21
CA VAL A 39 43.34 -20.39 -39.43
C VAL A 39 41.88 -20.55 -39.82
N VAL A 40 41.18 -21.44 -39.12
CA VAL A 40 39.73 -21.38 -39.07
C VAL A 40 39.47 -20.07 -38.34
N GLU A 41 39.25 -19.00 -39.11
CA GLU A 41 38.69 -17.77 -38.56
C GLU A 41 37.46 -18.22 -37.77
N LYS A 42 37.57 -18.18 -36.43
CA LYS A 42 36.40 -18.33 -35.58
C LYS A 42 35.37 -17.35 -36.14
N PRO A 43 34.13 -17.78 -36.43
CA PRO A 43 33.10 -16.87 -36.89
C PRO A 43 33.11 -15.65 -35.96
N LYS A 44 33.35 -14.45 -36.51
CA LYS A 44 33.37 -13.22 -35.72
C LYS A 44 32.10 -13.24 -34.87
N ALA A 45 32.27 -13.15 -33.55
CA ALA A 45 31.12 -13.12 -32.64
C ALA A 45 30.15 -12.07 -33.16
N LYS A 46 28.91 -12.46 -33.45
CA LYS A 46 27.92 -11.56 -34.03
C LYS A 46 27.68 -10.43 -33.03
N LEU A 47 28.26 -9.27 -33.31
CA LEU A 47 28.03 -8.07 -32.53
C LEU A 47 26.59 -7.61 -32.76
N MET A 48 26.01 -7.07 -31.71
CA MET A 48 24.78 -6.33 -31.77
C MET A 48 24.95 -5.13 -32.70
N SER A 49 23.97 -4.89 -33.56
CA SER A 49 23.93 -3.69 -34.37
C SER A 49 23.74 -2.44 -33.51
N ARG A 50 24.13 -1.28 -34.03
CA ARG A 50 23.92 0.01 -33.34
C ARG A 50 22.45 0.25 -32.94
N ASP A 51 21.49 -0.19 -33.74
CA ASP A 51 20.07 0.00 -33.44
C ASP A 51 19.58 -0.95 -32.34
N GLU A 52 20.03 -2.22 -32.35
CA GLU A 52 19.78 -3.15 -31.25
C GLU A 52 20.44 -2.66 -29.95
N LEU A 53 21.65 -2.09 -30.02
CA LEU A 53 22.34 -1.50 -28.87
C LEU A 53 21.58 -0.30 -28.30
N ARG A 54 21.06 0.57 -29.18
CA ARG A 54 20.24 1.71 -28.77
C ARG A 54 18.98 1.23 -28.06
N ALA A 55 18.27 0.25 -28.63
CA ALA A 55 17.09 -0.33 -28.02
C ALA A 55 17.39 -0.95 -26.64
N CYS A 56 18.51 -1.65 -26.49
CA CYS A 56 18.95 -2.19 -25.22
C CYS A 56 19.24 -1.10 -24.16
N MET A 57 19.86 0.01 -24.55
CA MET A 57 20.10 1.14 -23.66
C MET A 57 18.79 1.85 -23.29
N ASP A 58 17.88 2.05 -24.24
CA ASP A 58 16.56 2.66 -23.99
C ASP A 58 15.72 1.82 -23.04
N GLN A 59 15.72 0.50 -23.22
CA GLN A 59 15.02 -0.43 -22.33
C GLN A 59 15.64 -0.43 -20.93
N GLN A 60 16.97 -0.35 -20.81
CA GLN A 60 17.64 -0.23 -19.51
C GLN A 60 17.27 1.07 -18.78
N ASP A 61 17.22 2.19 -19.50
CA ASP A 61 16.79 3.48 -18.96
C ASP A 61 15.32 3.43 -18.51
N ALA A 62 14.44 2.82 -19.32
CA ALA A 62 13.04 2.62 -19.00
C ALA A 62 12.86 1.76 -17.74
N ASN A 63 13.60 0.64 -17.66
CA ASN A 63 13.59 -0.24 -16.48
C ASN A 63 14.08 0.52 -15.24
N SER A 64 15.14 1.32 -15.34
CA SER A 64 15.67 2.09 -14.22
C SER A 64 14.68 3.15 -13.72
N LYS A 65 13.98 3.83 -14.64
CA LYS A 65 12.91 4.78 -14.31
C LYS A 65 11.72 4.10 -13.65
N GLU A 66 11.28 2.96 -14.18
CA GLU A 66 10.17 2.21 -13.62
C GLU A 66 10.49 1.68 -12.21
N ALA A 67 11.70 1.17 -11.99
CA ALA A 67 12.16 0.76 -10.67
C ALA A 67 12.12 1.90 -9.65
N ALA A 68 12.53 3.12 -10.06
CA ALA A 68 12.45 4.30 -9.22
C ALA A 68 11.00 4.70 -8.91
N ALA A 69 10.12 4.67 -9.92
CA ALA A 69 8.70 4.98 -9.76
C ALA A 69 7.99 3.99 -8.83
N ILE A 70 8.23 2.68 -8.98
CA ILE A 70 7.71 1.64 -8.07
C ILE A 70 8.18 1.90 -6.64
N LYS A 71 9.45 2.25 -6.45
CA LYS A 71 10.00 2.55 -5.11
C LYS A 71 9.35 3.77 -4.47
N GLU A 72 9.08 4.81 -5.26
CA GLU A 72 8.36 6.01 -4.80
C GLU A 72 6.92 5.65 -4.38
N GLU A 73 6.22 4.86 -5.19
CA GLU A 73 4.87 4.40 -4.85
C GLU A 73 4.83 3.49 -3.63
N GLN A 74 5.82 2.61 -3.45
CA GLN A 74 5.98 1.82 -2.23
C GLN A 74 6.19 2.70 -0.99
N ALA A 75 6.93 3.80 -1.12
CA ALA A 75 7.09 4.77 -0.04
C ALA A 75 5.79 5.51 0.28
N SER A 76 5.05 5.92 -0.76
CA SER A 76 3.72 6.51 -0.62
C SER A 76 2.73 5.55 0.04
N TYR A 77 2.70 4.29 -0.39
CA TYR A 77 1.87 3.24 0.23
C TYR A 77 2.16 3.10 1.72
N LYS A 78 3.44 3.00 2.11
CA LYS A 78 3.84 2.93 3.52
C LYS A 78 3.37 4.14 4.33
N ALA A 79 3.54 5.34 3.79
CA ALA A 79 3.08 6.56 4.44
C ALA A 79 1.54 6.60 4.60
N ASN A 80 0.81 6.15 3.58
CA ASN A 80 -0.66 6.08 3.62
C ASN A 80 -1.15 5.02 4.61
N ALA A 81 -0.49 3.85 4.66
CA ALA A 81 -0.80 2.79 5.60
C ALA A 81 -0.65 3.25 7.06
N GLU A 82 0.43 3.98 7.38
CA GLU A 82 0.63 4.53 8.73
C GLU A 82 -0.42 5.60 9.09
N LYS A 83 -0.81 6.46 8.16
CA LYS A 83 -1.91 7.42 8.38
C LYS A 83 -3.22 6.71 8.66
N ILE A 84 -3.56 5.70 7.85
CA ILE A 84 -4.79 4.91 8.02
C ILE A 84 -4.77 4.17 9.36
N LYS A 85 -3.62 3.62 9.78
CA LYS A 85 -3.48 2.99 11.09
C LYS A 85 -3.74 3.98 12.24
N ALA A 86 -3.27 5.22 12.13
CA ALA A 86 -3.56 6.27 13.11
C ALA A 86 -5.04 6.66 13.11
N GLU A 87 -5.66 6.80 11.94
CA GLU A 87 -7.09 7.10 11.80
C GLU A 87 -7.98 6.00 12.39
N LYS A 88 -7.58 4.73 12.25
CA LYS A 88 -8.31 3.59 12.80
C LYS A 88 -8.57 3.74 14.30
N ALA A 89 -7.56 4.14 15.07
CA ALA A 89 -7.69 4.35 16.51
C ALA A 89 -8.71 5.45 16.83
N GLY A 90 -8.78 6.50 16.01
CA GLY A 90 -9.77 7.57 16.15
C GLY A 90 -11.20 7.11 15.86
N VAL A 91 -11.39 6.26 14.84
CA VAL A 91 -12.69 5.64 14.54
C VAL A 91 -13.12 4.72 15.70
N GLU A 92 -12.24 3.83 16.17
CA GLU A 92 -12.54 2.90 17.28
C GLU A 92 -12.87 3.61 18.60
N ALA A 93 -12.15 4.70 18.92
CA ALA A 93 -12.47 5.54 20.07
C ALA A 93 -13.85 6.21 19.91
N GLY A 94 -14.16 6.66 18.70
CA GLY A 94 -15.46 7.20 18.32
C GLY A 94 -16.61 6.21 18.50
N GLU A 95 -16.43 4.96 18.04
CA GLU A 95 -17.41 3.88 18.23
C GLU A 95 -17.64 3.58 19.71
N THR A 96 -16.57 3.54 20.51
CA THR A 96 -16.66 3.29 21.95
C THR A 96 -17.43 4.39 22.66
N ALA A 97 -17.16 5.65 22.31
CA ALA A 97 -17.88 6.80 22.85
C ALA A 97 -19.36 6.79 22.47
N LEU A 98 -19.67 6.52 21.20
CA LEU A 98 -21.06 6.41 20.72
C LEU A 98 -21.80 5.26 21.42
N ALA A 99 -21.18 4.08 21.55
CA ALA A 99 -21.78 2.95 22.24
C ALA A 99 -22.12 3.28 23.70
N LYS A 100 -21.24 4.04 24.38
CA LYS A 100 -21.50 4.53 25.74
C LYS A 100 -22.72 5.45 25.77
N GLN A 101 -22.79 6.43 24.87
CA GLN A 101 -23.91 7.38 24.81
C GLN A 101 -25.24 6.68 24.49
N VAL A 102 -25.24 5.72 23.55
CA VAL A 102 -26.41 4.90 23.24
C VAL A 102 -26.87 4.10 24.48
N GLY A 103 -25.92 3.55 25.25
CA GLY A 103 -26.20 2.87 26.51
C GLY A 103 -26.82 3.80 27.56
N GLU A 104 -26.26 5.00 27.74
CA GLU A 104 -26.76 6.02 28.67
C GLU A 104 -28.19 6.46 28.30
N VAL A 105 -28.45 6.74 27.02
CA VAL A 105 -29.79 7.09 26.52
C VAL A 105 -30.77 5.93 26.73
N ARG A 106 -30.35 4.68 26.47
CA ARG A 106 -31.22 3.52 26.71
C ARG A 106 -31.60 3.38 28.19
N ALA A 107 -30.63 3.50 29.09
CA ALA A 107 -30.87 3.43 30.53
C ALA A 107 -31.80 4.56 31.00
N GLU A 108 -31.60 5.77 30.50
CA GLU A 108 -32.44 6.92 30.83
C GLU A 108 -33.88 6.75 30.32
N LYS A 109 -34.06 6.19 29.12
CA LYS A 109 -35.38 5.83 28.60
C LYS A 109 -36.11 4.87 29.54
N GLU A 110 -35.44 3.81 29.99
CA GLU A 110 -36.01 2.83 30.92
C GLU A 110 -36.37 3.48 32.26
N ALA A 111 -35.52 4.37 32.78
CA ALA A 111 -35.78 5.12 34.00
C ALA A 111 -36.97 6.10 33.87
N ILE A 112 -37.12 6.79 32.73
CA ILE A 112 -38.26 7.66 32.45
C ILE A 112 -39.56 6.85 32.38
N LEU A 113 -39.55 5.68 31.74
CA LEU A 113 -40.71 4.79 31.68
C LEU A 113 -41.11 4.31 33.09
N ALA A 114 -40.14 3.93 33.92
CA ALA A 114 -40.40 3.56 35.31
C ALA A 114 -40.95 4.73 36.13
N ALA A 115 -40.38 5.93 35.97
CA ALA A 115 -40.88 7.13 36.64
C ALA A 115 -42.31 7.48 36.23
N HIS A 116 -42.65 7.33 34.95
CA HIS A 116 -44.01 7.52 34.45
C HIS A 116 -45.00 6.52 35.06
N ALA A 117 -44.61 5.24 35.11
CA ALA A 117 -45.43 4.20 35.71
C ALA A 117 -45.68 4.47 37.21
N ALA A 118 -44.64 4.86 37.96
CA ALA A 118 -44.74 5.23 39.36
C ALA A 118 -45.66 6.46 39.56
N LEU A 119 -45.45 7.53 38.77
CA LEU A 119 -46.27 8.73 38.86
C LEU A 119 -47.75 8.43 38.59
N THR A 120 -48.04 7.55 37.61
CA THR A 120 -49.41 7.13 37.29
C THR A 120 -50.05 6.33 38.43
N ALA A 121 -49.30 5.39 39.03
CA ALA A 121 -49.79 4.56 40.12
C ALA A 121 -50.00 5.34 41.43
N GLU A 122 -49.18 6.37 41.67
CA GLU A 122 -49.24 7.20 42.88
C GLU A 122 -50.15 8.41 42.75
N ALA A 123 -50.49 8.85 41.53
CA ALA A 123 -51.34 10.02 41.28
C ALA A 123 -52.61 10.12 42.15
N PRO A 124 -53.38 9.03 42.40
CA PRO A 124 -54.58 9.11 43.23
C PRO A 124 -54.31 9.33 44.72
N LYS A 125 -53.07 9.14 45.17
CA LYS A 125 -52.63 9.20 46.58
C LYS A 125 -51.88 10.49 46.91
N LEU A 126 -51.51 11.27 45.90
CA LEU A 126 -50.71 12.48 46.04
C LEU A 126 -51.61 13.71 46.21
N GLU A 127 -51.21 14.60 47.11
CA GLU A 127 -51.82 15.92 47.20
C GLU A 127 -51.57 16.72 45.92
N LYS A 128 -52.50 17.62 45.57
CA LYS A 128 -52.46 18.38 44.30
C LYS A 128 -51.12 19.10 44.06
N ALA A 129 -50.54 19.67 45.12
CA ALA A 129 -49.26 20.36 45.03
C ALA A 129 -48.09 19.40 44.75
N GLU A 130 -48.09 18.23 45.37
CA GLU A 130 -47.05 17.22 45.20
C GLU A 130 -47.12 16.56 43.81
N PHE A 131 -48.33 16.23 43.35
CA PHE A 131 -48.55 15.71 42.00
C PHE A 131 -48.02 16.69 40.95
N LYS A 132 -48.36 17.97 41.07
CA LYS A 132 -47.88 19.01 40.16
C LYS A 132 -46.35 19.08 40.12
N ALA A 133 -45.69 19.12 41.28
CA ALA A 133 -44.24 19.18 41.36
C ALA A 133 -43.55 17.96 40.71
N ARG A 134 -44.08 16.75 40.96
CA ARG A 134 -43.55 15.52 40.35
C ARG A 134 -43.78 15.45 38.84
N SER A 135 -44.94 15.92 38.35
CA SER A 135 -45.22 16.03 36.91
C SER A 135 -44.29 17.01 36.21
N GLU A 136 -43.99 18.15 36.82
CA GLU A 136 -43.04 19.15 36.27
C GLU A 136 -41.61 18.59 36.23
N ALA A 137 -41.18 17.88 37.27
CA ALA A 137 -39.88 17.19 37.28
C ALA A 137 -39.80 16.11 36.19
N TYR A 138 -40.87 15.32 36.01
CA TYR A 138 -40.97 14.32 34.95
C TYR A 138 -40.89 14.94 33.55
N GLN A 139 -41.62 16.03 33.31
CA GLN A 139 -41.56 16.76 32.03
C GLN A 139 -40.15 17.31 31.77
N THR A 140 -39.53 17.91 32.78
CA THR A 140 -38.16 18.43 32.67
C THR A 140 -37.17 17.34 32.27
N ARG A 141 -37.25 16.17 32.93
CA ARG A 141 -36.42 15.00 32.62
C ARG A 141 -36.67 14.47 31.21
N THR A 142 -37.94 14.38 30.80
CA THR A 142 -38.32 13.92 29.46
C THR A 142 -37.81 14.86 28.36
N ASN A 143 -37.86 16.17 28.58
CA ASN A 143 -37.33 17.16 27.65
C ASN A 143 -35.79 17.06 27.52
N ALA A 144 -35.08 16.87 28.64
CA ALA A 144 -33.64 16.65 28.65
C ALA A 144 -33.24 15.35 27.93
N PHE A 145 -34.04 14.29 28.11
CA PHE A 145 -33.88 13.03 27.39
C PHE A 145 -34.07 13.21 25.87
N ASN A 146 -35.11 13.91 25.43
CA ASN A 146 -35.33 14.16 24.00
C ASN A 146 -34.14 14.90 23.35
N ALA A 147 -33.57 15.89 24.05
CA ALA A 147 -32.37 16.57 23.59
C ALA A 147 -31.16 15.62 23.49
N SER A 148 -30.97 14.77 24.49
CA SER A 148 -29.88 13.78 24.51
C SER A 148 -30.05 12.73 23.39
N PHE A 149 -31.28 12.30 23.14
CA PHE A 149 -31.60 11.35 22.07
C PHE A 149 -31.27 11.92 20.68
N GLU A 150 -31.68 13.16 20.39
CA GLU A 150 -31.32 13.80 19.12
C GLU A 150 -29.81 14.02 18.98
N ALA A 151 -29.11 14.36 20.08
CA ALA A 151 -27.65 14.47 20.06
C ALA A 151 -26.96 13.14 19.71
N VAL A 152 -27.43 12.01 20.27
CA VAL A 152 -26.89 10.68 19.94
C VAL A 152 -27.18 10.28 18.50
N LYS A 153 -28.35 10.64 17.97
CA LYS A 153 -28.69 10.39 16.56
C LYS A 153 -27.78 11.16 15.61
N VAL A 154 -27.44 12.42 15.92
CA VAL A 154 -26.45 13.18 15.16
C VAL A 154 -25.06 12.54 15.27
N ALA A 155 -24.64 12.15 16.48
CA ALA A 155 -23.36 11.49 16.70
C ALA A 155 -23.24 10.15 15.95
N ASP A 156 -24.31 9.36 15.86
CA ASP A 156 -24.34 8.12 15.09
C ASP A 156 -24.20 8.37 13.59
N ALA A 157 -24.90 9.38 13.05
CA ALA A 157 -24.77 9.76 11.65
C ALA A 157 -23.34 10.23 11.32
N GLU A 158 -22.73 11.03 12.20
CA GLU A 158 -21.34 11.46 12.05
C GLU A 158 -20.36 10.28 12.10
N GLN A 159 -20.56 9.33 13.03
CA GLN A 159 -19.72 8.13 13.07
C GLN A 159 -19.93 7.22 11.87
N ALA A 160 -21.16 7.07 11.38
CA ALA A 160 -21.42 6.33 10.14
C ALA A 160 -20.65 6.93 8.95
N ALA A 161 -20.63 8.25 8.84
CA ALA A 161 -19.84 8.94 7.82
C ALA A 161 -18.33 8.70 7.99
N ARG A 162 -17.81 8.72 9.23
CA ARG A 162 -16.41 8.42 9.54
C ARG A 162 -16.03 6.97 9.21
N ARG A 163 -16.88 6.00 9.59
CA ARG A 163 -16.71 4.57 9.25
C ARG A 163 -16.65 4.38 7.74
N LYS A 164 -17.55 5.03 6.99
CA LYS A 164 -17.57 4.95 5.52
C LYS A 164 -16.30 5.54 4.93
N ALA A 165 -15.93 6.76 5.31
CA ALA A 165 -14.74 7.44 4.80
C ALA A 165 -13.45 6.64 5.10
N PHE A 166 -13.37 6.03 6.28
CA PHE A 166 -12.28 5.13 6.64
C PHE A 166 -12.26 3.88 5.75
N GLY A 167 -13.42 3.27 5.50
CA GLY A 167 -13.56 2.14 4.57
C GLY A 167 -13.10 2.49 3.15
N ASP A 168 -13.53 3.64 2.61
CA ASP A 168 -13.12 4.10 1.28
C ASP A 168 -11.58 4.25 1.17
N LYS A 169 -10.91 4.70 2.24
CA LYS A 169 -9.43 4.81 2.29
C LYS A 169 -8.74 3.46 2.33
N ILE A 170 -9.32 2.47 3.03
CA ILE A 170 -8.81 1.09 3.06
C ILE A 170 -8.88 0.48 1.66
N ASP A 171 -10.00 0.65 0.96
CA ASP A 171 -10.18 0.14 -0.40
C ASP A 171 -9.20 0.81 -1.37
N ALA A 172 -8.97 2.12 -1.24
CA ALA A 172 -7.96 2.83 -2.03
C ALA A 172 -6.53 2.33 -1.76
N LEU A 173 -6.18 2.05 -0.50
CA LEU A 173 -4.87 1.51 -0.12
C LEU A 173 -4.66 0.09 -0.70
N GLU A 174 -5.69 -0.75 -0.66
CA GLU A 174 -5.69 -2.09 -1.25
C GLU A 174 -5.54 -2.04 -2.78
N ALA A 175 -6.22 -1.09 -3.43
CA ALA A 175 -6.06 -0.87 -4.87
C ALA A 175 -4.65 -0.38 -5.22
N GLN A 176 -4.06 0.51 -4.41
CA GLN A 176 -2.67 0.95 -4.56
C GLN A 176 -1.70 -0.23 -4.43
N PHE A 177 -1.92 -1.12 -3.46
CA PHE A 177 -1.11 -2.31 -3.27
C PHE A 177 -1.13 -3.22 -4.51
N LYS A 178 -2.31 -3.57 -5.02
CA LYS A 178 -2.44 -4.36 -6.24
C LYS A 178 -1.76 -3.72 -7.45
N ALA A 179 -1.92 -2.40 -7.62
CA ALA A 179 -1.28 -1.69 -8.71
C ALA A 179 0.26 -1.76 -8.63
N ILE A 180 0.83 -1.66 -7.42
CA ILE A 180 2.27 -1.81 -7.20
C ILE A 180 2.73 -3.23 -7.51
N GLU A 181 1.98 -4.26 -7.09
CA GLU A 181 2.28 -5.67 -7.41
C GLU A 181 2.29 -5.91 -8.92
N ASP A 182 1.20 -5.54 -9.62
CA ASP A 182 1.07 -5.70 -11.07
C ASP A 182 2.20 -5.01 -11.83
N ARG A 183 2.60 -3.81 -11.39
CA ARG A 183 3.73 -3.08 -11.99
C ARG A 183 5.07 -3.75 -11.70
N THR A 184 5.24 -4.29 -10.50
CA THR A 184 6.45 -4.99 -10.11
C THR A 184 6.65 -6.25 -10.95
N GLU A 185 5.58 -7.03 -11.16
CA GLU A 185 5.61 -8.21 -12.03
C GLU A 185 5.99 -7.84 -13.48
N LYS A 186 5.31 -6.85 -14.06
CA LYS A 186 5.63 -6.35 -15.41
C LYS A 186 7.06 -5.84 -15.51
N HIS A 187 7.56 -5.19 -14.47
CA HIS A 187 8.93 -4.72 -14.41
C HIS A 187 9.94 -5.88 -14.35
N PHE A 188 9.63 -6.97 -13.67
CA PHE A 188 10.45 -8.18 -13.67
C PHE A 188 10.48 -8.85 -15.05
N ASP A 189 9.33 -9.02 -15.70
CA ASP A 189 9.27 -9.55 -17.07
C ASP A 189 10.08 -8.70 -18.05
N SER A 190 9.96 -7.38 -17.92
CA SER A 190 10.70 -6.42 -18.73
C SER A 190 12.21 -6.49 -18.49
N ASN A 191 12.64 -6.67 -17.25
CA ASN A 191 14.04 -6.90 -16.92
C ASN A 191 14.54 -8.23 -17.47
N ASP A 192 13.78 -9.31 -17.35
CA ASP A 192 14.22 -10.62 -17.81
C ASP A 192 14.30 -10.69 -19.34
N LYS A 193 13.36 -10.02 -20.03
CA LYS A 193 13.47 -9.78 -21.46
C LYS A 193 14.74 -9.01 -21.82
N TRP A 194 15.01 -7.90 -21.13
CA TRP A 194 16.24 -7.13 -21.34
C TRP A 194 17.49 -7.97 -21.07
N LYS A 195 17.52 -8.79 -20.01
CA LYS A 195 18.65 -9.66 -19.72
C LYS A 195 18.90 -10.68 -20.82
N ALA A 196 17.82 -11.30 -21.33
CA ALA A 196 17.88 -12.28 -22.41
C ALA A 196 18.37 -11.65 -23.73
N GLU A 197 17.93 -10.43 -24.03
CA GLU A 197 18.22 -9.76 -25.30
C GLU A 197 19.54 -8.96 -25.27
N CYS A 198 19.96 -8.46 -24.10
CA CYS A 198 20.97 -7.40 -23.99
C CYS A 198 22.15 -7.69 -23.04
N GLN A 199 21.93 -8.22 -21.82
CA GLN A 199 22.90 -8.14 -20.71
C GLN A 199 24.29 -8.74 -21.00
N ASN A 200 24.39 -9.73 -21.87
CA ASN A 200 25.65 -10.41 -22.21
C ASN A 200 25.95 -10.43 -23.71
N LYS A 201 25.31 -9.54 -24.49
CA LYS A 201 25.56 -9.47 -25.93
C LYS A 201 26.73 -8.54 -26.22
N ALA A 202 27.65 -9.01 -27.06
CA ALA A 202 28.78 -8.21 -27.51
C ALA A 202 28.28 -7.09 -28.45
N TYR A 203 28.87 -5.91 -28.34
CA TYR A 203 28.56 -4.74 -29.16
C TYR A 203 29.86 -3.99 -29.51
N ASP A 204 29.80 -3.07 -30.45
CA ASP A 204 30.92 -2.17 -30.77
C ASP A 204 30.92 -0.96 -29.81
N GLU A 205 32.03 -0.74 -29.09
CA GLU A 205 32.20 0.38 -28.17
C GLU A 205 32.09 1.75 -28.86
N ASN A 206 32.38 1.83 -30.16
CA ASN A 206 32.22 3.06 -30.93
C ASN A 206 30.74 3.38 -31.17
N ASP A 207 29.91 2.36 -31.40
CA ASP A 207 28.46 2.50 -31.51
C ASP A 207 27.87 2.97 -30.18
N GLU A 208 28.32 2.40 -29.05
CA GLU A 208 27.90 2.85 -27.73
C GLU A 208 28.23 4.32 -27.48
N LYS A 209 29.47 4.75 -27.78
CA LYS A 209 29.90 6.15 -27.63
C LYS A 209 29.07 7.09 -28.50
N ALA A 210 28.76 6.69 -29.73
CA ALA A 210 27.91 7.47 -30.64
C ALA A 210 26.50 7.62 -30.08
N ILE A 211 25.87 6.52 -29.63
CA ILE A 211 24.52 6.53 -29.04
C ILE A 211 24.48 7.38 -27.77
N ARG A 212 25.47 7.25 -26.87
CA ARG A 212 25.56 8.07 -25.65
C ARG A 212 25.66 9.56 -25.98
N LYS A 213 26.46 9.92 -27.00
CA LYS A 213 26.60 11.32 -27.45
C LYS A 213 25.29 11.86 -28.04
N GLU A 214 24.59 11.05 -28.82
CA GLU A 214 23.27 11.40 -29.37
C GLU A 214 22.24 11.63 -28.26
N LYS A 215 22.15 10.70 -27.30
CA LYS A 215 21.26 10.83 -26.14
C LYS A 215 21.55 12.09 -25.32
N ALA A 216 22.83 12.40 -25.09
CA ALA A 216 23.24 13.61 -24.38
C ALA A 216 22.92 14.89 -25.15
N ALA A 217 22.93 14.85 -26.49
CA ALA A 217 22.53 15.97 -27.33
C ALA A 217 21.01 16.15 -27.42
N ALA A 218 20.24 15.05 -27.38
CA ALA A 218 18.78 15.06 -27.42
C ALA A 218 18.12 15.37 -26.05
N GLY A 219 18.86 15.21 -24.95
CA GLY A 219 18.43 15.57 -23.59
C GLY A 219 18.73 17.01 -23.18
N LYS A 220 19.18 17.87 -24.11
CA LYS A 220 19.22 19.33 -23.98
C LYS A 220 18.02 19.93 -24.69
#